data_AF-A0A7S8FBZ5-F1
#
_entry.id   AF-A0A7S8FBZ5-F1
#
_cell.length_a   1.000
_cell.length_b   1.000
_cell.length_c   1.000
_cell.angle_alpha   90.00
_cell.angle_beta   90.00
_cell.angle_gamma   90.00
#
_symmetry.space_group_name_H-M   'P 1'
#
loop_
_entity.id
_entity.type
_entity.pdbx_description
1 polymer ?
#
loop_
_entity_poly.entity_id
_entity_poly.type
_entity_poly.pdbx_seq_one_letter_code
_entity_poly.pdbx_strand_id
1 'polypeptide(L)'
;MRIEKFRVKRPREHDPIIGCTILANPFFFERNAWIPAPSDWSSNIVQGKTYDTNQEVGRDLWGKVQERFQTTHIQQQTGKTNNPPVAAEEAARYGAEFLTRARLGQGAFRVLVTEAYARRCAVTGERTLPALEAAHIRPFSKSGPNLIANGMLMRSDLHKLFDLGYISVTPDLHVEVSRKIKEEYENGRDYYALHGKMLTVTPAAPNDRPSGQFLQWHNQNVYLG
;
A
#
# COMPACT_ATOMS: atom_id res chain seq x y z
N MET A 1 33.73 -17.93 -32.62
CA MET A 1 32.41 -17.98 -33.27
C MET A 1 31.80 -19.35 -33.04
N ARG A 2 30.85 -19.49 -32.11
CA ARG A 2 30.09 -20.76 -31.91
C ARG A 2 28.77 -20.48 -31.21
N ILE A 3 27.98 -19.58 -31.79
CA ILE A 3 26.59 -19.32 -31.38
C ILE A 3 25.71 -20.09 -32.37
N GLU A 4 25.59 -21.41 -32.21
CA GLU A 4 24.72 -22.19 -33.09
C GLU A 4 24.26 -23.53 -32.49
N LYS A 5 23.97 -23.59 -31.19
CA LYS A 5 23.45 -24.81 -30.56
C LYS A 5 22.27 -24.66 -29.59
N PHE A 6 21.62 -23.49 -29.54
CA PHE A 6 20.43 -23.30 -28.67
C PHE A 6 19.14 -22.98 -29.40
N ARG A 7 19.10 -23.09 -30.73
CA ARG A 7 17.86 -22.86 -31.49
C ARG A 7 17.09 -24.15 -31.72
N VAL A 8 16.70 -24.80 -30.62
CA VAL A 8 15.55 -25.72 -30.67
C VAL A 8 14.32 -24.81 -30.77
N LYS A 9 13.67 -24.79 -31.94
CA LYS A 9 12.36 -24.16 -32.13
C LYS A 9 11.38 -24.85 -31.17
N ARG A 10 11.20 -24.31 -29.96
CA ARG A 10 10.04 -24.66 -29.14
C ARG A 10 8.78 -24.21 -29.90
N PRO A 11 7.66 -24.95 -29.80
CA PRO A 11 6.36 -24.44 -30.24
C PRO A 11 6.15 -23.06 -29.61
N ARG A 12 5.31 -22.21 -30.21
CA ARG A 12 4.89 -20.94 -29.61
C ARG A 12 4.16 -21.21 -28.28
N GLU A 13 4.92 -21.50 -27.22
CA GLU A 13 4.46 -21.41 -25.85
C GLU A 13 4.03 -19.96 -25.68
N HIS A 14 2.80 -19.76 -25.20
CA HIS A 14 2.33 -18.47 -24.75
C HIS A 14 3.45 -17.77 -23.98
N ASP A 15 3.66 -16.47 -24.23
CA ASP A 15 4.53 -15.67 -23.37
C ASP A 15 4.19 -16.01 -21.92
N PRO A 16 5.17 -16.38 -21.08
CA PRO A 16 4.88 -16.74 -19.70
C PRO A 16 4.14 -15.56 -19.07
N ILE A 17 3.01 -15.82 -18.40
CA ILE A 17 2.35 -14.80 -17.60
C ILE A 17 3.36 -14.38 -16.53
N ILE A 18 4.00 -13.23 -16.74
CA ILE A 18 4.91 -12.64 -15.75
C ILE A 18 4.00 -12.17 -14.61
N GLY A 19 3.84 -13.04 -13.61
CA GLY A 19 3.19 -12.68 -12.36
C GLY A 19 4.04 -11.63 -11.63
N CYS A 20 3.40 -10.58 -11.14
CA CYS A 20 4.05 -9.64 -10.22
C CYS A 20 3.83 -10.15 -8.79
N THR A 21 4.89 -10.62 -8.14
CA THR A 21 4.85 -10.88 -6.70
C THR A 21 5.18 -9.58 -5.97
N ILE A 22 4.16 -8.98 -5.35
CA ILE A 22 4.35 -7.80 -4.51
C ILE A 22 4.84 -8.28 -3.15
N LEU A 23 6.10 -8.03 -2.82
CA LEU A 23 6.62 -8.21 -1.46
C LEU A 23 6.05 -7.11 -0.58
N ALA A 24 4.93 -7.40 0.07
CA ALA A 24 4.35 -6.53 1.07
C ALA A 24 5.16 -6.65 2.36
N ASN A 25 6.01 -5.64 2.63
CA ASN A 25 6.75 -5.46 3.89
C ASN A 25 7.93 -6.42 4.09
N PRO A 26 8.98 -6.29 3.27
CA PRO A 26 10.24 -6.92 3.63
C PRO A 26 10.72 -6.35 4.97
N PHE A 27 11.11 -7.24 5.87
CA PHE A 27 11.85 -6.88 7.06
C PHE A 27 13.26 -7.44 6.94
N PHE A 28 14.20 -6.77 7.59
CA PHE A 28 15.59 -7.22 7.66
C PHE A 28 15.93 -7.45 9.12
N PHE A 29 16.64 -8.55 9.38
CA PHE A 29 17.23 -8.75 10.70
C PHE A 29 18.49 -7.88 10.82
N GLU A 30 18.69 -7.32 12.02
CA GLU A 30 19.97 -6.75 12.41
C GLU A 30 21.08 -7.79 12.26
N ARG A 31 22.32 -7.34 12.03
CA ARG A 31 23.46 -8.24 11.75
C ARG A 31 23.65 -9.33 12.80
N ASN A 32 23.41 -9.01 14.06
CA ASN A 32 23.51 -9.95 15.18
C ASN A 32 22.41 -11.02 15.18
N ALA A 33 21.33 -10.81 14.44
CA ALA A 33 20.18 -11.69 14.30
C ALA A 33 20.12 -12.37 12.92
N TRP A 34 21.19 -12.32 12.13
CA TRP A 34 21.22 -13.02 10.84
C TRP A 34 21.12 -14.54 11.00
N ILE A 35 20.42 -15.17 10.05
CA ILE A 35 20.32 -16.62 9.99
C ILE A 35 21.56 -17.14 9.25
N PRO A 36 22.38 -18.03 9.84
CA PRO A 36 23.52 -18.61 9.13
C PRO A 36 23.02 -19.46 7.94
N ALA A 37 23.82 -19.50 6.88
CA ALA A 37 23.50 -20.33 5.72
C ALA A 37 23.39 -21.81 6.15
N PRO A 38 22.34 -22.52 5.72
CA PRO A 38 22.18 -23.95 6.02
C PRO A 38 23.28 -24.76 5.34
N SER A 39 23.54 -25.97 5.85
CA SER A 39 24.64 -26.84 5.40
C SER A 39 24.57 -27.24 3.94
N ASP A 40 23.38 -27.22 3.34
CA ASP A 40 23.15 -27.56 1.94
C ASP A 40 23.20 -26.34 1.00
N TRP A 41 23.53 -25.15 1.52
CA TRP A 41 23.63 -23.92 0.75
C TRP A 41 24.95 -23.85 -0.03
N SER A 42 24.86 -23.85 -1.35
CA SER A 42 26.03 -23.72 -2.22
C SER A 42 26.45 -22.25 -2.38
N SER A 43 27.76 -21.99 -2.41
CA SER A 43 28.32 -20.65 -2.63
C SER A 43 28.13 -20.14 -4.07
N ASN A 44 27.83 -21.01 -5.03
CA ASN A 44 27.75 -20.70 -6.47
C ASN A 44 26.30 -20.65 -6.99
N ILE A 45 25.35 -20.26 -6.15
CA ILE A 45 23.94 -20.21 -6.52
C ILE A 45 23.68 -19.03 -7.47
N VAL A 46 23.36 -19.34 -8.73
CA VAL A 46 23.11 -18.35 -9.80
C VAL A 46 21.62 -17.93 -9.91
N GLN A 47 20.73 -18.61 -9.18
CA GLN A 47 19.29 -18.33 -9.10
C GLN A 47 18.79 -18.58 -7.67
N GLY A 48 17.85 -17.79 -7.16
CA GLY A 48 17.40 -17.91 -5.76
C GLY A 48 17.02 -19.34 -5.35
N LYS A 49 17.66 -19.86 -4.29
CA LYS A 49 17.36 -21.18 -3.73
C LYS A 49 16.15 -21.08 -2.78
N THR A 50 15.17 -21.96 -2.97
CA THR A 50 13.96 -22.04 -2.13
C THR A 50 14.02 -23.26 -1.21
N TYR A 51 13.36 -23.16 -0.06
CA TYR A 51 13.20 -24.27 0.89
C TYR A 51 11.72 -24.51 1.16
N ASP A 52 11.29 -25.77 1.08
CA ASP A 52 9.93 -26.18 1.46
C ASP A 52 9.84 -26.28 2.99
N THR A 53 8.89 -25.56 3.59
CA THR A 53 8.62 -25.58 5.04
C THR A 53 8.07 -26.90 5.56
N ASN A 54 7.84 -27.90 4.71
CA ASN A 54 7.52 -29.27 5.15
C ASN A 54 8.78 -30.15 5.29
N GLN A 55 9.90 -29.73 4.69
CA GLN A 55 11.17 -30.45 4.79
C GLN A 55 11.99 -29.98 5.99
N GLU A 56 12.90 -30.81 6.47
CA GLU A 56 13.69 -30.55 7.68
C GLU A 56 14.42 -29.21 7.65
N VAL A 57 15.22 -28.95 6.62
CA VAL A 57 15.99 -27.70 6.50
C VAL A 57 15.07 -26.48 6.38
N GLY A 58 13.97 -26.59 5.62
CA GLY A 58 13.01 -25.50 5.49
C GLY A 58 12.25 -25.20 6.78
N ARG A 59 11.88 -26.24 7.56
CA ARG A 59 11.28 -26.09 8.89
C ARG A 59 12.21 -25.39 9.87
N ASP A 60 13.47 -25.80 9.91
CA ASP A 60 14.49 -25.20 10.78
C ASP A 60 14.72 -23.71 10.44
N LEU A 61 14.89 -23.40 9.15
CA LEU A 61 15.00 -22.01 8.69
C LEU A 61 13.76 -21.19 9.05
N TRP A 62 12.57 -21.73 8.83
CA TRP A 62 11.32 -21.05 9.14
C TRP A 62 11.16 -20.81 10.64
N GLY A 63 11.47 -21.80 11.48
CA GLY A 63 11.45 -21.65 12.94
C GLY A 63 12.38 -20.54 13.42
N LYS A 64 13.61 -20.48 12.88
CA LYS A 64 14.59 -19.41 13.16
C LYS A 64 14.13 -18.03 12.69
N VAL A 65 13.37 -17.95 11.59
CA VAL A 65 12.72 -16.70 11.16
C VAL A 65 11.66 -16.29 12.17
N GLN A 66 10.77 -17.21 12.55
CA GLN A 66 9.65 -16.94 13.46
C GLN A 66 10.14 -16.49 14.84
N GLU A 67 11.13 -17.18 15.42
CA GLU A 67 11.72 -16.85 16.71
C GLU A 67 12.25 -15.40 16.72
N ARG A 68 13.11 -15.06 15.76
CA ARG A 68 13.75 -13.74 15.68
C ARG A 68 12.75 -12.65 15.32
N PHE A 69 11.77 -12.97 14.47
CA PHE A 69 10.70 -12.03 14.11
C PHE A 69 9.90 -11.61 15.35
N GLN A 70 9.58 -12.54 16.26
CA GLN A 70 8.88 -12.22 17.51
C GLN A 70 9.72 -11.30 18.42
N THR A 71 11.02 -11.55 18.56
CA THR A 71 11.92 -10.72 19.38
C THR A 71 12.01 -9.28 18.86
N THR A 72 12.16 -9.08 17.55
CA THR A 72 12.23 -7.74 16.94
C THR A 72 10.88 -7.03 16.96
N HIS A 73 9.77 -7.76 16.77
CA HIS A 73 8.42 -7.18 16.74
C HIS A 73 7.94 -6.70 18.12
N ILE A 74 8.33 -7.38 19.21
CA ILE A 74 8.05 -6.95 20.59
C ILE A 74 8.76 -5.63 20.91
N GLN A 75 10.02 -5.46 20.49
CA GLN A 75 10.78 -4.22 20.70
C GLN A 75 10.23 -3.03 19.88
N GLN A 76 9.68 -3.27 18.69
CA GLN A 76 9.07 -2.21 17.87
C GLN A 76 7.68 -1.76 18.37
N GLN A 77 6.98 -2.60 19.14
CA GLN A 77 5.68 -2.25 19.71
C GLN A 77 5.77 -1.51 21.05
N THR A 78 6.83 -1.72 21.84
CA THR A 78 7.00 -1.09 23.16
C THR A 78 7.59 0.32 23.11
N GLY A 79 8.28 0.72 22.04
CA GLY A 79 8.84 2.06 21.85
C GLY A 79 7.82 3.16 21.45
N LYS A 80 6.54 3.00 21.81
CA LYS A 80 5.40 3.83 21.35
C LYS A 80 5.06 5.02 22.25
N THR A 81 6.01 5.60 22.97
CA THR A 81 5.76 6.82 23.75
C THR A 81 6.72 7.95 23.36
N ASN A 82 6.09 9.07 23.00
CA ASN A 82 6.61 10.45 22.97
C ASN A 82 7.30 10.91 21.67
N ASN A 83 6.55 11.65 20.84
CA ASN A 83 7.14 12.75 20.05
C ASN A 83 7.47 13.91 20.99
N PRO A 84 8.52 14.69 20.69
CA PRO A 84 8.27 16.11 20.35
C PRO A 84 8.97 16.58 19.06
N PRO A 85 8.65 17.80 18.59
CA PRO A 85 8.87 18.25 17.21
C PRO A 85 10.12 19.12 17.06
N VAL A 86 10.86 19.08 15.95
CA VAL A 86 11.47 20.30 15.37
C VAL A 86 12.08 20.11 13.97
N ALA A 87 12.20 21.28 13.35
CA ALA A 87 12.75 21.67 12.08
C ALA A 87 14.13 21.11 11.65
N ALA A 88 14.35 21.33 10.36
CA ALA A 88 15.55 21.22 9.55
C ALA A 88 16.91 21.12 10.28
N GLU A 89 17.71 20.15 9.85
CA GLU A 89 19.15 20.31 9.69
C GLU A 89 19.65 19.43 8.54
N GLU A 90 20.54 19.99 7.73
CA GLU A 90 21.20 19.35 6.59
C GLU A 90 22.00 18.12 7.03
N ALA A 91 21.57 16.92 6.62
CA ALA A 91 22.37 15.71 6.78
C ALA A 91 22.34 14.87 5.49
N ALA A 92 23.54 14.69 4.92
CA ALA A 92 23.96 13.68 3.96
C ALA A 92 22.99 13.30 2.82
N ARG A 93 23.20 13.88 1.63
CA ARG A 93 22.51 13.53 0.37
C ARG A 93 22.77 12.10 -0.14
N TYR A 94 23.58 11.30 0.53
CA TYR A 94 23.73 9.86 0.27
C TYR A 94 24.07 9.15 1.58
N GLY A 95 23.29 8.13 1.96
CA GLY A 95 23.72 7.11 2.94
C GLY A 95 23.23 7.22 4.38
N ALA A 96 22.27 8.09 4.71
CA ALA A 96 21.41 7.83 5.86
C ALA A 96 20.25 6.99 5.34
N GLU A 97 20.05 5.80 5.90
CA GLU A 97 18.87 4.99 5.63
C GLU A 97 17.64 5.87 5.92
N PHE A 98 17.03 6.41 4.86
CA PHE A 98 15.65 6.83 4.88
C PHE A 98 14.82 5.54 4.99
N LEU A 99 14.94 4.86 6.13
CA LEU A 99 13.85 4.16 6.77
C LEU A 99 12.83 5.24 7.16
N THR A 100 12.26 5.94 6.18
CA THR A 100 10.86 6.29 6.30
C THR A 100 10.21 4.97 6.60
N ARG A 101 9.86 4.76 7.88
CA ARG A 101 9.11 3.63 8.41
C ARG A 101 7.97 3.38 7.43
N ALA A 102 8.22 2.54 6.43
CA ALA A 102 7.26 2.19 5.43
C ALA A 102 6.20 1.47 6.23
N ARG A 103 5.09 2.17 6.50
CA ARG A 103 4.01 1.65 7.31
C ARG A 103 3.61 0.32 6.67
N LEU A 104 3.71 -0.77 7.43
CA LEU A 104 3.53 -2.10 6.89
C LEU A 104 2.21 -2.17 6.11
N GLY A 105 2.31 -2.50 4.84
CA GLY A 105 1.24 -2.77 3.89
C GLY A 105 0.95 -1.60 2.98
N GLN A 106 1.52 -0.41 3.18
CA GLN A 106 1.15 0.77 2.39
C GLN A 106 1.57 0.72 0.92
N GLY A 107 2.77 0.20 0.62
CA GLY A 107 3.22 0.00 -0.76
C GLY A 107 2.31 -0.99 -1.51
N ALA A 108 2.05 -2.14 -0.89
CA ALA A 108 1.15 -3.15 -1.46
C ALA A 108 -0.30 -2.66 -1.55
N PHE A 109 -0.81 -1.98 -0.52
CA PHE A 109 -2.13 -1.37 -0.50
C PHE A 109 -2.32 -0.39 -1.65
N ARG A 110 -1.36 0.51 -1.87
CA ARG A 110 -1.41 1.45 -3.01
C ARG A 110 -1.52 0.71 -4.33
N VAL A 111 -0.71 -0.33 -4.55
CA VAL A 111 -0.75 -1.10 -5.79
C VAL A 111 -2.10 -1.82 -5.94
N LEU A 112 -2.57 -2.51 -4.90
CA LEU A 112 -3.84 -3.24 -4.92
C LEU A 112 -5.04 -2.32 -5.20
N VAL A 113 -5.13 -1.18 -4.51
CA VAL A 113 -6.18 -0.19 -4.75
C VAL A 113 -6.06 0.41 -6.16
N THR A 114 -4.84 0.70 -6.62
CA THR A 114 -4.63 1.24 -7.98
C THR A 114 -5.17 0.30 -9.05
N GLU A 115 -4.89 -1.01 -8.91
CA GLU A 115 -5.38 -2.02 -9.85
C GLU A 115 -6.89 -2.25 -9.73
N ALA A 116 -7.44 -2.29 -8.51
CA ALA A 116 -8.88 -2.49 -8.28
C ALA A 116 -9.75 -1.41 -8.94
N TYR A 117 -9.25 -0.18 -9.01
CA TYR A 117 -9.91 0.96 -9.66
C TYR A 117 -9.53 1.13 -11.14
N ALA A 118 -8.91 0.11 -11.76
CA ALA A 118 -8.45 0.15 -13.14
C ALA A 118 -7.60 1.40 -13.47
N ARG A 119 -6.80 1.85 -12.49
CA ARG A 119 -5.91 3.02 -12.58
C ARG A 119 -6.64 4.34 -12.80
N ARG A 120 -7.81 4.51 -12.19
CA ARG A 120 -8.63 5.72 -12.33
C ARG A 120 -9.11 6.27 -11.00
N CYS A 121 -9.20 7.60 -10.93
CA CYS A 121 -9.84 8.24 -9.81
C CYS A 121 -11.30 7.78 -9.68
N ALA A 122 -11.68 7.33 -8.48
CA ALA A 122 -13.02 6.92 -8.11
C ALA A 122 -14.06 8.02 -8.38
N VAL A 123 -13.69 9.28 -8.11
CA VAL A 123 -14.58 10.44 -8.19
C VAL A 123 -14.66 10.99 -9.62
N THR A 124 -13.53 11.26 -10.26
CA THR A 124 -13.48 12.00 -11.54
C THR A 124 -13.22 11.13 -12.76
N GLY A 125 -12.75 9.89 -12.58
CA GLY A 125 -12.31 9.03 -13.68
C GLY A 125 -10.96 9.40 -14.30
N GLU A 126 -10.24 10.40 -13.73
CA GLU A 126 -8.88 10.78 -14.13
C GLU A 126 -7.94 9.56 -14.17
N ARG A 127 -7.09 9.45 -15.20
CA ARG A 127 -6.24 8.28 -15.48
C ARG A 127 -4.74 8.56 -15.39
N THR A 128 -4.37 9.82 -15.16
CA THR A 128 -2.97 10.25 -15.03
C THR A 128 -2.40 9.73 -13.72
N LEU A 129 -1.84 8.51 -13.74
CA LEU A 129 -1.33 7.79 -12.57
C LEU A 129 -0.46 8.63 -11.61
N PRO A 130 0.44 9.52 -12.07
CA PRO A 130 1.22 10.38 -11.16
C PRO A 130 0.38 11.33 -10.30
N ALA A 131 -0.84 11.67 -10.73
CA ALA A 131 -1.77 12.50 -9.98
C ALA A 131 -2.68 11.70 -9.04
N LEU A 132 -2.53 10.36 -8.99
CA LEU A 132 -3.39 9.47 -8.25
C LEU A 132 -2.72 8.88 -7.00
N GLU A 133 -3.49 8.84 -5.93
CA GLU A 133 -3.10 8.34 -4.61
C GLU A 133 -4.17 7.38 -4.08
N ALA A 134 -3.73 6.37 -3.33
CA ALA A 134 -4.63 5.46 -2.64
C ALA A 134 -4.96 6.03 -1.25
N ALA A 135 -6.18 6.55 -1.10
CA ALA A 135 -6.71 7.09 0.13
C ALA A 135 -7.28 5.97 1.01
N HIS A 136 -6.98 5.98 2.31
CA HIS A 136 -7.66 5.13 3.28
C HIS A 136 -9.00 5.78 3.66
N ILE A 137 -10.09 5.01 3.64
CA ILE A 137 -11.40 5.50 4.10
C ILE A 137 -11.38 5.69 5.62
N ARG A 138 -11.00 4.64 6.35
CA ARG A 138 -10.64 4.73 7.77
C ARG A 138 -9.12 4.80 7.87
N PRO A 139 -8.53 5.91 8.36
CA PRO A 139 -7.09 6.05 8.47
C PRO A 139 -6.45 4.97 9.35
N PHE A 140 -5.22 4.58 9.00
CA PHE A 140 -4.44 3.64 9.80
C PHE A 140 -4.25 4.10 11.26
N SER A 141 -4.10 5.41 11.50
CA SER A 141 -3.99 6.00 12.84
C SER A 141 -5.22 5.76 13.73
N LYS A 142 -6.36 5.38 13.14
CA LYS A 142 -7.60 5.02 13.82
C LYS A 142 -7.90 3.52 13.66
N SER A 143 -6.88 2.69 13.46
CA SER A 143 -6.98 1.23 13.28
C SER A 143 -7.71 0.80 11.99
N GLY A 144 -7.59 1.57 10.92
CA GLY A 144 -8.06 1.16 9.60
C GLY A 144 -7.17 0.09 8.96
N PRO A 145 -7.74 -1.01 8.44
CA PRO A 145 -6.95 -2.09 7.83
C PRO A 145 -6.52 -1.75 6.39
N ASN A 146 -5.46 -2.39 5.90
CA ASN A 146 -4.99 -2.27 4.52
C ASN A 146 -5.79 -3.20 3.58
N LEU A 147 -7.11 -2.98 3.48
CA LEU A 147 -8.02 -3.72 2.60
C LEU A 147 -8.44 -2.84 1.43
N ILE A 148 -8.64 -3.43 0.25
CA ILE A 148 -9.13 -2.70 -0.93
C ILE A 148 -10.47 -2.02 -0.63
N ALA A 149 -11.37 -2.70 0.10
CA ALA A 149 -12.64 -2.14 0.57
C ALA A 149 -12.50 -0.96 1.55
N ASN A 150 -11.33 -0.76 2.16
CA ASN A 150 -10.97 0.41 2.96
C ASN A 150 -10.17 1.45 2.14
N GLY A 151 -10.13 1.31 0.82
CA GLY A 151 -9.31 2.12 -0.07
C GLY A 151 -10.12 2.75 -1.21
N MET A 152 -9.77 3.98 -1.56
CA MET A 152 -10.26 4.65 -2.75
C MET A 152 -9.09 5.25 -3.53
N LEU A 153 -9.03 5.02 -4.83
CA LEU A 153 -8.05 5.70 -5.67
C LEU A 153 -8.57 7.09 -6.00
N MET A 154 -7.86 8.14 -5.61
CA MET A 154 -8.28 9.53 -5.74
C MET A 154 -7.18 10.39 -6.35
N ARG A 155 -7.57 11.51 -6.96
CA ARG A 155 -6.61 12.56 -7.31
C ARG A 155 -6.01 13.14 -6.02
N SER A 156 -4.74 13.54 -6.02
CA SER A 156 -4.02 13.99 -4.82
C SER A 156 -4.69 15.16 -4.07
N ASP A 157 -5.38 16.05 -4.77
CA ASP A 157 -6.16 17.13 -4.16
C ASP A 157 -7.43 16.61 -3.47
N LEU A 158 -8.18 15.72 -4.12
CA LEU A 158 -9.39 15.10 -3.56
C LEU A 158 -9.06 14.21 -2.37
N HIS A 159 -7.94 13.49 -2.43
CA HIS A 159 -7.43 12.71 -1.30
C HIS A 159 -7.17 13.62 -0.09
N LYS A 160 -6.46 14.74 -0.27
CA LYS A 160 -6.22 15.70 0.82
C LYS A 160 -7.51 16.28 1.40
N LEU A 161 -8.46 16.64 0.54
CA LEU A 161 -9.76 17.15 0.97
C LEU A 161 -10.60 16.08 1.68
N PHE A 162 -10.48 14.83 1.26
CA PHE A 162 -11.12 13.69 1.92
C PHE A 162 -10.55 13.46 3.32
N ASP A 163 -9.22 13.38 3.44
CA ASP A 163 -8.51 13.20 4.72
C ASP A 163 -8.80 14.33 5.74
N LEU A 164 -8.96 15.56 5.24
CA LEU A 164 -9.32 16.73 6.05
C LEU A 164 -10.83 16.86 6.31
N GLY A 165 -11.66 16.00 5.71
CA GLY A 165 -13.10 15.98 5.90
C GLY A 165 -13.89 17.01 5.09
N TYR A 166 -13.26 17.72 4.16
CA TYR A 166 -13.98 18.63 3.26
C TYR A 166 -14.75 17.91 2.15
N ILE A 167 -14.35 16.68 1.82
CA ILE A 167 -15.07 15.80 0.89
C ILE A 167 -15.33 14.47 1.59
N SER A 168 -16.45 13.82 1.28
CA SER A 168 -16.69 12.46 1.69
C SER A 168 -17.44 11.67 0.63
N VAL A 169 -17.73 10.41 0.93
CA VAL A 169 -18.55 9.53 0.10
C VAL A 169 -19.55 8.86 1.02
N THR A 170 -20.83 8.87 0.65
CA THR A 170 -21.90 8.22 1.41
C THR A 170 -21.87 6.70 1.23
N PRO A 171 -22.51 5.90 2.11
CA PRO A 171 -22.58 4.44 1.94
C PRO A 171 -23.23 3.96 0.64
N ASP A 172 -24.07 4.79 0.03
CA ASP A 172 -24.68 4.61 -1.30
C ASP A 172 -23.81 5.15 -2.45
N LEU A 173 -22.54 5.49 -2.17
CA LEU A 173 -21.49 5.86 -3.11
C LEU A 173 -21.70 7.20 -3.82
N HIS A 174 -22.38 8.15 -3.19
CA HIS A 174 -22.47 9.53 -3.64
C HIS A 174 -21.39 10.40 -2.99
N VAL A 175 -20.83 11.32 -3.75
CA VAL A 175 -19.81 12.26 -3.28
C VAL A 175 -20.46 13.41 -2.53
N GLU A 176 -19.97 13.67 -1.33
CA GLU A 176 -20.40 14.77 -0.47
C GLU A 176 -19.29 15.82 -0.39
N VAL A 177 -19.66 17.10 -0.41
CA VAL A 177 -18.71 18.22 -0.42
C VAL A 177 -19.17 19.23 0.59
N SER A 178 -18.32 19.44 1.60
CA SER A 178 -18.63 20.32 2.72
C SER A 178 -18.79 21.77 2.27
N ARG A 179 -19.76 22.46 2.87
CA ARG A 179 -19.93 23.92 2.71
C ARG A 179 -18.76 24.72 3.30
N LYS A 180 -17.98 24.11 4.20
CA LYS A 180 -16.83 24.74 4.84
C LYS A 180 -15.73 25.16 3.86
N ILE A 181 -15.61 24.49 2.71
CA ILE A 181 -14.64 24.92 1.67
C ILE A 181 -14.94 26.37 1.26
N LYS A 182 -16.22 26.71 1.07
CA LYS A 182 -16.64 28.06 0.72
C LYS A 182 -16.52 29.02 1.89
N GLU A 183 -16.91 28.58 3.08
CA GLU A 183 -16.92 29.42 4.28
C GLU A 183 -15.52 29.80 4.77
N GLU A 184 -14.55 28.89 4.67
CA GLU A 184 -13.19 29.09 5.19
C GLU A 184 -12.22 29.65 4.14
N TYR A 185 -12.46 29.40 2.85
CA TYR A 185 -11.49 29.72 1.78
C TYR A 185 -12.08 30.50 0.61
N GLU A 186 -13.35 30.90 0.66
CA GLU A 186 -14.07 31.59 -0.42
C GLU A 186 -14.00 30.85 -1.78
N ASN A 187 -13.81 29.53 -1.74
CA ASN A 187 -13.56 28.69 -2.90
C ASN A 187 -14.54 27.50 -2.96
N GLY A 188 -14.28 26.54 -3.85
CA GLY A 188 -14.97 25.26 -3.89
C GLY A 188 -15.87 25.04 -5.09
N ARG A 189 -15.99 26.02 -6.01
CA ARG A 189 -16.84 25.91 -7.21
C ARG A 189 -16.57 24.61 -7.98
N ASP A 190 -15.30 24.29 -8.20
CA ASP A 190 -14.90 23.09 -8.94
C ASP A 190 -15.24 21.79 -8.19
N TYR A 191 -15.19 21.80 -6.85
CA TYR A 191 -15.53 20.65 -6.03
C TYR A 191 -17.05 20.48 -5.88
N TYR A 192 -17.82 21.56 -5.76
CA TYR A 192 -19.29 21.49 -5.69
C TYR A 192 -19.92 20.88 -6.95
N ALA A 193 -19.26 20.98 -8.10
CA ALA A 193 -19.67 20.27 -9.30
C ALA A 193 -19.61 18.72 -9.16
N LEU A 194 -18.93 18.21 -8.13
CA LEU A 194 -18.85 16.79 -7.79
C LEU A 194 -19.89 16.37 -6.75
N HIS A 195 -20.43 17.32 -5.97
CA HIS A 195 -21.40 17.05 -4.91
C HIS A 195 -22.66 16.37 -5.44
N GLY A 196 -23.12 15.35 -4.72
CA GLY A 196 -24.28 14.53 -5.06
C GLY A 196 -24.07 13.60 -6.26
N LYS A 197 -22.90 13.58 -6.91
CA LYS A 197 -22.63 12.64 -7.99
C LYS A 197 -22.23 11.28 -7.45
N MET A 198 -22.72 10.22 -8.08
CA MET A 198 -22.24 8.86 -7.82
C MET A 198 -20.77 8.74 -8.23
N LEU A 199 -20.00 7.90 -7.53
CA LEU A 199 -18.63 7.57 -7.93
C LEU A 199 -18.57 7.13 -9.40
N THR A 200 -17.71 7.80 -10.17
CA THR A 200 -17.50 7.50 -11.59
C THR A 200 -16.89 6.12 -11.79
N VAL A 201 -16.02 5.67 -10.88
CA VAL A 201 -15.33 4.38 -10.96
C VAL A 201 -15.44 3.64 -9.63
N THR A 202 -15.83 2.37 -9.69
CA THR A 202 -15.83 1.44 -8.56
C THR A 202 -15.16 0.12 -8.95
N PRO A 203 -14.56 -0.61 -8.00
CA PRO A 203 -14.02 -1.93 -8.27
C PRO A 203 -15.06 -2.90 -8.85
N ALA A 204 -14.62 -3.69 -9.83
CA ALA A 204 -15.47 -4.68 -10.50
C ALA A 204 -15.91 -5.79 -9.54
N ALA A 205 -14.99 -6.25 -8.67
CA ALA A 205 -15.29 -7.21 -7.62
C ALA A 205 -16.11 -6.55 -6.50
N PRO A 206 -17.30 -7.07 -6.16
CA PRO A 206 -18.15 -6.46 -5.13
C PRO A 206 -17.48 -6.34 -3.74
N ASN A 207 -16.65 -7.33 -3.38
CA ASN A 207 -15.94 -7.34 -2.09
C ASN A 207 -14.81 -6.31 -1.99
N ASP A 208 -14.37 -5.76 -3.13
CA ASP A 208 -13.33 -4.74 -3.18
C ASP A 208 -13.89 -3.32 -3.19
N ARG A 209 -15.21 -3.17 -3.37
CA ARG A 209 -15.86 -1.85 -3.34
C ARG A 209 -15.72 -1.21 -1.96
N PRO A 210 -15.73 0.14 -1.89
CA PRO A 210 -15.76 0.86 -0.63
C PRO A 210 -16.81 0.28 0.33
N SER A 211 -16.36 -0.19 1.49
CA SER A 211 -17.28 -0.75 2.49
C SER A 211 -18.15 0.36 3.06
N GLY A 212 -19.47 0.15 3.07
CA GLY A 212 -20.42 1.06 3.69
C GLY A 212 -20.10 1.34 5.17
N GLN A 213 -19.53 0.38 5.89
CA GLN A 213 -19.11 0.55 7.28
C GLN A 213 -17.95 1.56 7.42
N PHE A 214 -16.94 1.48 6.53
CA PHE A 214 -15.83 2.43 6.56
C PHE A 214 -16.27 3.82 6.12
N LEU A 215 -17.13 3.90 5.10
CA LEU A 215 -17.70 5.16 4.64
C LEU A 215 -18.52 5.84 5.74
N GLN A 216 -19.41 5.08 6.40
CA GLN A 216 -20.18 5.57 7.54
C GLN A 216 -19.26 6.06 8.67
N TRP A 217 -18.20 5.32 8.99
CA TRP A 217 -17.22 5.75 9.98
C TRP A 217 -16.57 7.08 9.57
N HIS A 218 -16.15 7.24 8.32
CA HIS A 218 -15.54 8.48 7.83
C HIS A 218 -16.55 9.65 7.90
N ASN A 219 -17.79 9.43 7.47
CA ASN A 219 -18.84 10.45 7.52
C ASN A 219 -19.10 10.93 8.96
N GLN A 220 -18.98 10.05 9.96
CA GLN A 220 -19.25 10.37 11.36
C GLN A 220 -18.05 10.96 12.11
N ASN A 221 -16.82 10.67 11.68
CA ASN A 221 -15.61 10.97 12.46
C ASN A 221 -14.66 11.97 11.81
N VAL A 222 -14.78 12.18 10.50
CA VAL A 222 -13.83 13.01 9.72
C VAL A 222 -14.56 14.09 8.96
N TYR A 223 -15.66 13.74 8.28
CA TYR A 223 -16.38 14.66 7.40
C TYR A 223 -16.92 15.90 8.13
N LEU A 224 -16.77 17.06 7.49
CA LEU A 224 -17.07 18.38 8.04
C LEU A 224 -18.37 18.97 7.46
N GLY A 225 -19.47 18.23 7.35
CA GLY A 225 -20.75 18.83 6.94
C GLY A 225 -21.86 17.85 6.60
#